data_AF-A0A658NQD7-F1
#
_entry.id   AF-A0A658NQD7-F1
#
_cell.length_a   1.000
_cell.length_b   1.000
_cell.length_c   1.000
_cell.angle_alpha   90.00
_cell.angle_beta   90.00
_cell.angle_gamma   90.00
#
_symmetry.space_group_name_H-M   'P 1'
#
loop_
_entity.id
_entity.type
_entity.pdbx_description
1 polymer ?
#
loop_
_entity_poly.entity_id
_entity_poly.type
_entity_poly.pdbx_seq_one_letter_code
_entity_poly.pdbx_strand_id
1 'polypeptide(L)'
;IYPDVIESGGAKSKKAHTIKSHHNVGGLPETLGLKLLEPLRDLFKDEVRKLGVELGLPYDVVYRHPFPRPGLGVRILGAVKKEYAALLRR
;
A
#
# COMPACT_ATOMS: atom_id res chain seq x y z
N ILE A 1 -3.46 6.80 -2.71
CA ILE A 1 -3.79 8.02 -1.91
C ILE A 1 -2.91 9.17 -2.39
N TYR A 2 -3.23 10.42 -2.08
CA TYR A 2 -2.58 11.59 -2.66
C TYR A 2 -1.03 11.59 -2.58
N PRO A 3 -0.40 11.13 -1.48
CA PRO A 3 1.05 10.93 -1.44
C PRO A 3 1.62 10.08 -2.58
N ASP A 4 0.92 9.00 -2.97
CA ASP A 4 1.34 8.09 -4.04
C ASP A 4 1.33 8.79 -5.42
N VAL A 5 0.42 9.76 -5.60
CA VAL A 5 0.32 10.57 -6.83
C VAL A 5 1.48 11.54 -6.93
N ILE A 6 1.88 12.16 -5.82
CA ILE A 6 3.02 13.08 -5.78
C ILE A 6 4.33 12.33 -6.04
N GLU A 7 4.50 11.16 -5.42
CA GLU A 7 5.69 10.32 -5.60
C GLU A 7 5.80 9.77 -7.03
N SER A 8 4.67 9.50 -7.70
CA SER A 8 4.64 9.05 -9.10
C SER A 8 4.63 10.18 -10.14
N GLY A 9 4.17 11.38 -9.77
CA GLY A 9 3.99 12.54 -10.65
C GLY A 9 5.25 13.35 -10.96
N GLY A 10 6.39 13.06 -10.32
CA GLY A 10 7.67 13.75 -10.52
C GLY A 10 8.33 13.61 -11.90
N ALA A 11 7.71 12.88 -12.84
CA ALA A 11 8.29 12.55 -14.15
C ALA A 11 8.52 13.76 -15.11
N LYS A 12 7.99 14.96 -14.81
CA LYS A 12 8.25 16.16 -15.64
C LYS A 12 9.62 16.82 -15.39
N SER A 13 10.33 16.45 -14.32
CA SER A 13 11.72 16.86 -14.07
C SER A 13 12.59 15.62 -13.95
N LYS A 14 13.68 15.56 -14.71
CA LYS A 14 14.53 14.39 -15.06
C LYS A 14 15.25 13.66 -13.89
N LYS A 15 14.67 13.55 -12.70
CA LYS A 15 15.26 12.82 -11.56
C LYS A 15 14.28 12.06 -10.66
N ALA A 16 12.99 11.99 -10.99
CA ALA A 16 12.11 11.04 -10.33
C ALA A 16 12.28 9.69 -11.02
N HIS A 17 13.25 8.90 -10.55
CA HIS A 17 13.31 7.49 -10.89
C HIS A 17 11.91 6.89 -10.69
N THR A 18 11.54 6.05 -11.65
CA THR A 18 10.35 5.20 -11.80
C THR A 18 10.10 4.24 -10.62
N ILE A 19 10.62 4.55 -9.44
CA ILE A 19 10.49 3.83 -8.18
C ILE A 19 9.13 4.22 -7.61
N LYS A 20 8.05 3.75 -8.24
CA LYS A 20 6.75 3.43 -7.61
C LYS A 20 5.60 3.21 -8.61
N SER A 21 5.86 3.16 -9.92
CA SER A 21 4.83 2.83 -10.93
C SER A 21 4.16 1.47 -10.69
N HIS A 22 4.79 0.59 -9.90
CA HIS A 22 4.34 -0.78 -9.65
C HIS A 22 3.56 -0.99 -8.34
N HIS A 23 3.24 0.06 -7.58
CA HIS A 23 2.82 -0.19 -6.20
C HIS A 23 1.36 -0.62 -6.01
N ASN A 24 0.42 -0.46 -6.94
CA ASN A 24 -0.93 -1.03 -6.72
C ASN A 24 -1.40 -1.99 -7.82
N VAL A 25 -0.99 -1.81 -9.08
CA VAL A 25 -1.44 -2.64 -10.23
C VAL A 25 -0.30 -2.91 -11.24
N GLY A 26 0.95 -2.75 -10.84
CA GLY A 26 2.07 -3.13 -11.71
C GLY A 26 2.28 -4.65 -11.69
N GLY A 27 1.72 -5.36 -12.67
CA GLY A 27 1.94 -6.80 -12.84
C GLY A 27 0.70 -7.65 -13.10
N LEU A 28 -0.47 -7.05 -13.32
CA LEU A 28 -1.60 -7.82 -13.83
C LEU A 28 -1.35 -8.17 -15.31
N PRO A 29 -1.58 -9.43 -15.74
CA PRO A 29 -1.54 -9.80 -17.15
C PRO A 29 -2.44 -8.89 -17.99
N GLU A 30 -1.92 -8.40 -19.12
CA GLU A 30 -2.67 -7.54 -20.04
C GLU A 30 -3.95 -8.21 -20.57
N THR A 31 -3.96 -9.55 -20.58
CA THR A 31 -5.10 -10.38 -20.97
C THR A 31 -6.35 -10.22 -20.10
N LEU A 32 -6.23 -9.63 -18.90
CA LEU A 32 -7.35 -9.45 -17.98
C LEU A 32 -8.28 -8.28 -18.38
N GLY A 33 -7.84 -7.36 -19.25
CA GLY A 33 -8.68 -6.27 -19.76
C GLY A 33 -9.26 -5.32 -18.70
N LEU A 34 -8.63 -5.23 -17.52
CA LEU A 34 -9.14 -4.45 -16.40
C LEU A 34 -8.82 -2.96 -16.52
N LYS A 35 -9.74 -2.12 -16.03
CA LYS A 35 -9.55 -0.67 -15.90
C LYS A 35 -9.26 -0.31 -14.44
N LEU A 36 -8.32 0.59 -14.23
CA LEU A 36 -7.95 1.08 -12.91
C LEU A 36 -9.01 2.05 -12.36
N LEU A 37 -9.48 1.81 -11.13
CA LEU A 37 -10.36 2.70 -10.38
C LEU A 37 -9.74 2.99 -9.01
N GLU A 38 -9.37 4.25 -8.76
CA GLU A 38 -8.73 4.69 -7.51
C GLU A 38 -9.52 5.83 -6.87
N PRO A 39 -10.65 5.54 -6.17
CA PRO A 39 -11.55 6.57 -5.65
C PRO A 39 -10.95 7.41 -4.51
N LEU A 40 -9.87 6.93 -3.89
CA LEU A 40 -9.16 7.60 -2.79
C LEU A 40 -7.89 8.30 -3.27
N ARG A 41 -7.72 8.46 -4.59
CA ARG A 41 -6.49 9.00 -5.20
C ARG A 41 -6.16 10.40 -4.70
N ASP A 42 -7.17 11.23 -4.48
CA ASP A 42 -6.99 12.64 -4.15
C ASP A 42 -7.01 12.94 -2.64
N LEU A 43 -7.13 11.90 -1.81
CA LEU A 43 -7.22 12.04 -0.35
C LEU A 43 -5.89 11.70 0.34
N PHE A 44 -5.58 12.43 1.42
CA PHE A 44 -4.53 12.11 2.38
C PHE A 44 -4.94 11.01 3.35
N LYS A 45 -3.97 10.45 4.08
CA LYS A 45 -4.20 9.30 4.96
C LYS A 45 -5.17 9.62 6.11
N ASP A 46 -5.13 10.82 6.65
CA ASP A 46 -6.04 11.31 7.69
C ASP A 46 -7.46 11.52 7.16
N GLU A 47 -7.61 12.03 5.94
CA GLU A 47 -8.92 12.16 5.27
C GLU A 47 -9.56 10.80 5.00
N VAL A 48 -8.76 9.83 4.52
CA VAL A 48 -9.22 8.44 4.35
C VAL A 48 -9.65 7.82 5.68
N ARG A 49 -8.99 8.16 6.79
CA ARG A 49 -9.39 7.69 8.12
C ARG A 49 -10.73 8.29 8.54
N LYS A 50 -10.90 9.61 8.40
CA LYS A 50 -12.17 10.30 8.71
C LYS A 50 -13.33 9.69 7.93
N LEU A 51 -13.15 9.52 6.62
CA LEU A 51 -14.12 8.87 5.75
C LEU A 51 -14.46 7.45 6.25
N GLY A 52 -13.47 6.67 6.65
CA GLY A 52 -13.68 5.33 7.20
C GLY A 52 -14.57 5.32 8.45
N VAL A 53 -14.36 6.26 9.37
CA VAL A 53 -15.18 6.40 10.58
C VAL A 53 -16.62 6.82 10.24
N GLU A 54 -16.78 7.78 9.33
CA GLU A 54 -18.11 8.24 8.87
C GLU A 54 -18.90 7.14 8.17
N LEU A 55 -18.22 6.23 7.47
CA LEU A 55 -18.81 5.05 6.86
C LEU A 55 -19.12 3.92 7.86
N GLY A 56 -18.84 4.11 9.15
CA GLY A 56 -19.12 3.14 10.21
C GLY A 56 -18.09 2.03 10.36
N LEU A 57 -16.88 2.19 9.81
CA LEU A 57 -15.81 1.22 10.07
C LEU A 57 -15.35 1.29 11.53
N PRO A 58 -15.03 0.14 12.16
CA PRO A 58 -14.50 0.11 13.52
C PRO A 58 -13.25 0.99 13.67
N TYR A 59 -13.23 1.80 14.72
CA TYR A 59 -12.15 2.77 14.97
C TYR A 59 -10.78 2.08 15.05
N ASP A 60 -10.69 0.94 15.72
CA ASP A 60 -9.47 0.14 15.85
C ASP A 60 -8.92 -0.33 14.51
N VAL A 61 -9.78 -0.63 13.54
CA VAL A 61 -9.38 -0.99 12.17
C VAL A 61 -8.87 0.22 11.40
N VAL A 62 -9.60 1.35 11.47
CA VAL A 62 -9.25 2.58 10.77
C VAL A 62 -7.91 3.15 11.26
N TYR A 63 -7.68 3.10 12.56
CA TYR A 63 -6.51 3.69 13.21
C TYR A 63 -5.35 2.71 13.43
N ARG A 64 -5.52 1.44 13.05
CA ARG A 64 -4.44 0.44 13.09
C ARG A 64 -3.19 0.95 12.39
N HIS A 65 -2.03 0.69 12.99
CA HIS A 65 -0.75 1.02 12.38
C HIS A 65 -0.59 0.35 11.00
N PRO A 66 0.06 1.02 10.04
CA PRO A 66 0.34 0.42 8.75
C PRO A 66 1.19 -0.84 8.95
N PHE A 67 0.82 -1.90 8.23
CA PHE A 67 1.58 -3.14 8.19
C PHE A 67 2.21 -3.27 6.80
N PRO A 68 3.52 -3.58 6.69
CA PRO A 68 4.22 -3.58 5.41
C PRO A 68 3.68 -4.69 4.49
N ARG A 69 3.69 -4.47 3.17
CA ARG A 69 3.19 -5.45 2.18
C ARG A 69 3.91 -6.81 2.24
N PRO A 70 5.25 -6.89 2.36
CA PRO A 70 5.94 -8.17 2.58
C PRO A 70 5.63 -8.83 3.94
N GLY A 71 4.86 -8.15 4.78
CA GLY A 71 4.40 -8.64 6.08
C GLY A 71 5.54 -8.95 7.04
N LEU A 72 5.49 -10.14 7.64
CA LEU A 72 6.55 -10.61 8.55
C LEU A 72 7.83 -11.00 7.82
N GLY A 73 7.81 -11.18 6.49
CA GLY A 73 8.98 -11.59 5.72
C GLY A 73 10.14 -10.61 5.82
N VAL A 74 9.85 -9.31 5.77
CA VAL A 74 10.87 -8.24 5.97
C VAL A 74 11.41 -8.16 7.40
N ARG A 75 10.83 -8.91 8.33
CA ARG A 75 11.25 -8.96 9.73
C ARG A 75 11.99 -10.26 10.09
N ILE A 76 12.09 -11.21 9.15
CA ILE A 76 12.84 -12.45 9.34
C ILE A 76 14.20 -12.28 8.65
N LEU A 77 15.27 -12.31 9.43
CA LEU A 77 16.63 -12.22 8.90
C LEU A 77 17.02 -13.57 8.27
N GLY A 78 17.31 -13.56 6.97
CA GLY A 78 17.66 -14.76 6.21
C GLY A 78 16.45 -15.47 5.60
N ALA A 79 16.53 -16.80 5.46
CA ALA A 79 15.50 -17.57 4.78
C ALA A 79 14.16 -17.53 5.54
N VAL A 80 13.08 -17.18 4.83
CA VAL A 80 11.73 -17.12 5.40
C VAL A 80 11.18 -18.54 5.56
N LYS A 81 11.16 -19.04 6.80
CA LYS A 81 10.57 -20.36 7.15
C LYS A 81 9.31 -20.21 7.99
N LYS A 82 8.41 -21.19 7.88
CA LYS A 82 7.14 -21.24 8.62
C LYS A 82 7.35 -21.17 10.14
N GLU A 83 8.35 -21.87 10.65
CA GLU A 83 8.73 -21.89 12.07
C GLU A 83 9.17 -20.51 12.59
N TYR A 84 9.94 -19.75 11.81
CA TYR A 84 10.36 -18.39 12.19
C TYR A 84 9.20 -17.41 12.19
N ALA A 85 8.32 -17.50 11.19
CA ALA A 85 7.11 -16.68 11.15
C ALA A 85 6.15 -17.01 12.30
N ALA A 86 6.06 -18.28 12.73
CA ALA A 86 5.25 -18.68 13.87
C ALA A 86 5.83 -18.14 15.19
N LEU A 87 7.15 -18.15 15.35
CA LEU A 87 7.83 -17.56 16.51
C LEU A 87 7.59 -16.05 16.60
N LEU A 88 7.73 -15.32 15.49
CA LEU A 88 7.60 -13.86 15.43
C LEU A 88 6.16 -13.34 15.68
N ARG A 89 5.14 -14.19 15.55
CA ARG A 89 3.73 -13.83 15.77
C ARG A 89 3.30 -13.86 17.23
N ARG A 90 4.04 -14.56 18.07
CA ARG A 90 3.76 -14.67 19.52
C ARG A 90 4.08 -13.36 20.19
#